data_AF-A0A0X3VF82-F1
#
_entry.id   AF-A0A0X3VF82-F1
#
_cell.length_a   1.000
_cell.length_b   1.000
_cell.length_c   1.000
_cell.angle_alpha   90.00
_cell.angle_beta   90.00
_cell.angle_gamma   90.00
#
_symmetry.space_group_name_H-M   'P 1'
#
loop_
_entity.id
_entity.type
_entity.pdbx_description
1 polymer ?
#
loop_
_entity_poly.entity_id
_entity_poly.type
_entity_poly.pdbx_seq_one_letter_code
_entity_poly.pdbx_strand_id
1 'polypeptide(L)'
;MDRLLSGEIPPGGKCDIKTLAREAAVNRTAFYGTRPYAHLRTQFERRLQSLQQVGEIPDPREAQTVTELTDFRAESLARLAAPHEEIVRLREAAAGTRRVSRLPTPRTTVIGSCS
;
A
#
# COMPACT_ATOMS: atom_id res chain seq x y z
N MET A 1 -2.30 5.40 -29.67
CA MET A 1 -3.03 4.56 -28.71
C MET A 1 -2.14 3.43 -28.23
N ASP A 2 -1.76 2.50 -29.12
CA ASP A 2 -0.98 1.30 -28.73
C ASP A 2 0.38 1.64 -28.11
N ARG A 3 1.07 2.68 -28.61
CA ARG A 3 2.31 3.20 -28.00
C ARG A 3 2.17 3.54 -26.51
N LEU A 4 1.06 4.17 -26.10
CA LEU A 4 0.84 4.47 -24.67
C LEU A 4 0.56 3.20 -23.87
N LEU A 5 -0.19 2.25 -24.44
CA LEU A 5 -0.51 0.98 -23.78
C LEU A 5 0.71 0.05 -23.68
N SER A 6 1.72 0.20 -24.53
CA SER A 6 3.01 -0.50 -24.45
C SER A 6 4.02 0.21 -23.52
N GLY A 7 3.61 1.29 -22.86
CA GLY A 7 4.47 2.04 -21.92
C GLY A 7 5.40 3.05 -22.56
N GLU A 8 5.27 3.37 -23.85
CA GLU A 8 5.95 4.52 -24.47
C GLU A 8 5.27 5.82 -24.06
N ILE A 9 5.46 6.22 -22.79
CA ILE A 9 4.85 7.40 -22.22
C ILE A 9 5.72 8.63 -22.49
N PRO A 10 5.20 9.68 -23.16
CA PRO A 10 5.96 10.89 -23.43
C PRO A 10 6.34 11.62 -22.12
N PRO A 11 7.42 12.42 -22.12
CA PRO A 11 7.83 13.21 -20.96
C PRO A 11 6.68 14.05 -20.39
N GLY A 12 6.54 14.02 -19.06
CA GLY A 12 5.46 14.70 -18.33
C GLY A 12 4.04 14.18 -18.61
N GLY A 13 3.89 13.09 -19.37
CA GLY A 13 2.61 12.41 -19.61
C GLY A 13 2.37 11.23 -18.69
N LYS A 14 1.17 10.64 -18.81
CA LYS A 14 0.80 9.38 -18.18
C LYS A 14 0.14 8.44 -19.19
N CYS A 15 -0.06 7.17 -18.84
CA CYS A 15 -0.91 6.27 -19.62
C CYS A 15 -2.40 6.63 -19.48
N ASP A 16 -2.82 7.81 -19.97
CA ASP A 16 -4.17 8.34 -19.80
C ASP A 16 -4.74 9.01 -21.07
N ILE A 17 -6.06 9.29 -21.04
CA ILE A 17 -6.78 9.95 -22.14
C ILE A 17 -6.26 11.37 -22.41
N LYS A 18 -5.75 12.06 -21.38
CA LYS A 18 -5.21 13.42 -21.53
C LYS A 18 -3.96 13.41 -22.40
N THR A 19 -3.08 12.46 -22.14
CA THR A 19 -1.85 12.24 -22.90
C THR A 19 -2.18 11.74 -24.29
N LEU A 20 -3.13 10.79 -24.43
CA LEU A 20 -3.61 10.32 -25.73
C LEU A 20 -4.13 11.47 -26.61
N ALA A 21 -4.91 12.40 -26.03
CA ALA A 21 -5.42 13.56 -26.75
C ALA A 21 -4.31 14.51 -27.21
N ARG A 22 -3.33 14.76 -26.33
CA ARG A 22 -2.15 15.59 -26.65
C ARG A 22 -1.33 15.00 -27.79
N GLU A 23 -1.00 13.71 -27.71
CA GLU A 23 -0.21 13.02 -28.74
C GLU A 23 -0.95 12.94 -30.09
N ALA A 24 -2.29 12.82 -30.06
CA ALA A 24 -3.11 12.84 -31.26
C ALA A 24 -3.43 14.25 -31.78
N ALA A 25 -2.92 15.30 -31.12
CA ALA A 25 -3.21 16.71 -31.44
C ALA A 25 -4.71 17.03 -31.54
N VAL A 26 -5.55 16.37 -30.73
CA VAL A 26 -7.00 16.61 -30.67
C VAL A 26 -7.42 17.19 -29.33
N ASN A 27 -8.52 17.94 -29.32
CA ASN A 27 -9.09 18.42 -28.06
C ASN A 27 -9.56 17.24 -27.21
N ARG A 28 -9.09 17.15 -25.96
CA ARG A 28 -9.48 16.10 -25.00
C ARG A 28 -11.00 15.90 -24.91
N THR A 29 -11.79 16.95 -25.03
CA THR A 29 -13.25 16.86 -24.95
C THR A 29 -13.85 16.00 -26.07
N ALA A 30 -13.17 15.82 -27.21
CA ALA A 30 -13.63 14.99 -28.32
C ALA A 30 -13.79 13.49 -27.97
N PHE A 31 -13.19 13.05 -26.87
CA PHE A 31 -13.28 11.69 -26.32
C PHE A 31 -14.47 11.46 -25.38
N TYR A 32 -15.35 12.44 -25.18
CA TYR A 32 -16.42 12.38 -24.19
C TYR A 32 -17.81 12.64 -24.81
N GLY A 33 -18.85 12.08 -24.19
CA GLY A 33 -20.24 12.24 -24.63
C GLY A 33 -20.50 11.57 -25.98
N THR A 34 -21.25 12.25 -26.85
CA THR A 34 -21.62 11.78 -28.20
C THR A 34 -20.63 12.23 -29.29
N ARG A 35 -19.42 12.65 -28.91
CA ARG A 35 -18.43 13.22 -29.83
C ARG A 35 -17.67 12.15 -30.62
N PRO A 36 -17.03 12.52 -31.74
CA PRO A 36 -16.48 11.57 -32.72
C PRO A 36 -15.52 10.51 -32.15
N TYR A 37 -14.77 10.82 -31.08
CA TYR A 37 -13.77 9.92 -30.50
C TYR A 37 -14.17 9.30 -29.17
N ALA A 38 -15.44 9.39 -28.77
CA ALA A 38 -15.93 8.80 -27.52
C ALA A 38 -15.69 7.27 -27.47
N HIS A 39 -15.86 6.58 -28.59
CA HIS A 39 -15.62 5.15 -28.70
C HIS A 39 -14.14 4.77 -28.47
N LEU A 40 -13.19 5.62 -28.92
CA LEU A 40 -11.76 5.39 -28.73
C LEU A 40 -11.37 5.47 -27.26
N ARG A 41 -12.02 6.36 -26.49
CA ARG A 41 -11.86 6.38 -25.03
C ARG A 41 -12.29 5.05 -24.42
N THR A 42 -13.49 4.58 -24.76
CA THR A 42 -14.00 3.29 -24.24
C THR A 42 -13.06 2.14 -24.60
N GLN A 43 -12.55 2.10 -25.83
CA GLN A 43 -11.59 1.08 -26.25
C GLN A 43 -10.28 1.18 -25.46
N PHE A 44 -9.77 2.39 -25.23
CA PHE A 44 -8.55 2.62 -24.47
C PHE A 44 -8.70 2.19 -23.02
N GLU A 45 -9.78 2.60 -22.36
CA GLU A 45 -10.10 2.22 -20.98
C GLU A 45 -10.27 0.71 -20.83
N ARG A 46 -10.95 0.05 -21.78
CA ARG A 46 -11.08 -1.42 -21.78
C ARG A 46 -9.73 -2.13 -21.91
N ARG A 47 -8.86 -1.66 -22.80
CA ARG A 47 -7.52 -2.26 -22.97
C ARG A 47 -6.65 -2.02 -21.73
N LEU A 48 -6.65 -0.81 -21.18
CA LEU A 48 -5.93 -0.49 -19.96
C LEU A 48 -6.41 -1.37 -18.79
N GLN A 49 -7.72 -1.55 -18.65
CA GLN A 49 -8.29 -2.43 -17.63
C GLN A 49 -7.88 -3.90 -17.83
N SER A 50 -7.84 -4.37 -19.09
CA SER A 50 -7.39 -5.74 -19.40
C SER A 50 -5.92 -5.95 -19.00
N LEU A 51 -5.04 -4.97 -19.21
CA LEU A 51 -3.64 -5.02 -18.80
C LEU A 51 -3.51 -5.06 -17.28
N GLN A 52 -4.27 -4.21 -16.58
CA GLN A 52 -4.30 -4.19 -15.11
C GLN A 52 -4.80 -5.51 -14.52
N GLN A 53 -5.78 -6.16 -15.14
CA GLN A 53 -6.29 -7.45 -14.69
C GLN A 53 -5.25 -8.58 -14.76
N VAL A 54 -4.31 -8.50 -15.71
CA VAL A 54 -3.18 -9.44 -15.81
C VAL A 54 -1.96 -8.99 -15.01
N GLY A 55 -2.06 -7.89 -14.25
CA GLY A 55 -0.99 -7.35 -13.41
C GLY A 55 0.02 -6.48 -14.15
N GLU A 56 -0.22 -6.14 -15.41
CA GLU A 56 0.63 -5.20 -16.15
C GLU A 56 0.28 -3.75 -15.82
N ILE A 57 1.31 -2.95 -15.57
CA ILE A 57 1.21 -1.51 -15.31
C ILE A 57 1.95 -0.78 -16.45
N PRO A 58 1.23 -0.29 -17.47
CA PRO A 58 1.86 0.33 -18.64
C PRO A 58 2.65 1.60 -18.33
N ASP A 59 2.21 2.40 -17.35
CA ASP A 59 2.93 3.61 -16.97
C ASP A 59 4.15 3.25 -16.10
N PRO A 60 5.40 3.48 -16.58
CA PRO A 60 6.59 3.07 -15.85
C PRO A 60 6.73 3.78 -14.50
N ARG A 61 6.20 5.00 -14.36
CA ARG A 61 6.22 5.72 -13.07
C ARG A 61 5.29 5.07 -12.06
N GLU A 62 4.09 4.68 -12.51
CA GLU A 62 3.15 3.97 -11.64
C GLU A 62 3.70 2.59 -11.28
N ALA A 63 4.33 1.89 -12.23
CA ALA A 63 5.00 0.61 -11.99
C ALA A 63 6.11 0.74 -10.93
N GLN A 64 6.92 1.79 -11.00
CA GLN A 64 7.94 2.09 -10.00
C GLN A 64 7.32 2.36 -8.62
N THR A 65 6.29 3.21 -8.54
CA THR A 65 5.61 3.49 -7.26
C THR A 65 4.99 2.22 -6.65
N VAL A 66 4.38 1.36 -7.46
CA VAL A 66 3.86 0.08 -6.97
C VAL A 66 4.99 -0.78 -6.41
N THR A 67 6.12 -0.86 -7.10
CA THR A 67 7.30 -1.62 -6.64
C THR A 67 7.81 -1.10 -5.29
N GLU A 68 8.02 0.22 -5.17
CA GLU A 68 8.48 0.85 -3.93
C GLU A 68 7.50 0.62 -2.77
N LEU A 69 6.20 0.71 -3.03
CA LEU A 69 5.17 0.45 -2.03
C LEU A 69 5.12 -1.03 -1.62
N THR A 70 5.31 -1.96 -2.55
CA THR A 70 5.37 -3.39 -2.23
C THR A 70 6.59 -3.73 -1.39
N ASP A 71 7.74 -3.15 -1.70
CA ASP A 71 8.98 -3.34 -0.94
C ASP A 71 8.84 -2.77 0.47
N PHE A 72 8.36 -1.54 0.59
CA PHE A 72 8.10 -0.90 1.88
C PHE A 72 7.10 -1.70 2.73
N ARG A 73 6.04 -2.23 2.11
CA ARG A 73 5.08 -3.10 2.78
C ARG A 73 5.75 -4.38 3.28
N ALA A 74 6.59 -5.01 2.47
CA ALA A 74 7.30 -6.23 2.85
C ALA A 74 8.24 -5.98 4.03
N GLU A 75 9.05 -4.91 3.98
CA GLU A 75 9.95 -4.51 5.06
C GLU A 75 9.16 -4.23 6.36
N SER A 76 8.08 -3.45 6.24
CA SER A 76 7.24 -3.08 7.39
C SER A 76 6.62 -4.32 8.06
N LEU A 77 6.14 -5.27 7.26
CA LEU A 77 5.60 -6.53 7.77
C LEU A 77 6.68 -7.38 8.45
N ALA A 78 7.87 -7.49 7.87
CA ALA A 78 8.99 -8.22 8.47
C ALA A 78 9.41 -7.61 9.82
N ARG A 79 9.49 -6.28 9.90
CA ARG A 79 9.81 -5.55 11.14
C ARG A 79 8.77 -5.79 12.24
N LEU A 80 7.49 -5.90 11.89
CA LEU A 80 6.41 -6.17 12.85
C LEU A 80 6.33 -7.65 13.26
N ALA A 81 6.68 -8.58 12.36
CA ALA A 81 6.67 -10.01 12.66
C ALA A 81 7.75 -10.40 13.68
N ALA A 82 8.95 -9.82 13.60
CA ALA A 82 10.06 -10.14 14.51
C ALA A 82 9.72 -10.01 16.01
N PRO A 83 9.08 -8.92 16.50
CA PRO A 83 8.64 -8.85 17.89
C PRO A 83 7.33 -9.61 18.16
N HIS A 84 6.52 -9.89 17.13
CA HIS A 84 5.22 -10.54 17.33
C HIS A 84 5.36 -11.91 17.98
N GLU A 85 6.36 -12.70 17.58
CA GLU A 85 6.63 -14.03 18.13
C GLU A 85 6.97 -13.96 19.63
N GLU A 86 7.77 -12.98 20.04
CA GLU A 86 8.12 -12.79 21.45
C GLU A 86 6.90 -12.35 22.27
N ILE A 87 6.07 -11.45 21.73
CA ILE A 87 4.81 -11.05 22.40
C ILE A 87 3.87 -12.24 22.56
N VAL A 88 3.74 -13.10 21.55
CA VAL A 88 2.93 -14.32 21.61
C VAL A 88 3.45 -15.25 22.71
N ARG A 89 4.76 -15.53 22.72
CA ARG A 89 5.40 -16.35 23.75
C ARG A 89 5.16 -15.81 25.16
N LEU A 90 5.38 -14.50 25.37
CA LEU A 90 5.17 -13.85 26.67
C LEU A 90 3.70 -13.92 27.11
N ARG A 91 2.76 -13.79 26.17
CA ARG A 91 1.32 -13.91 26.46
C ARG A 91 0.93 -15.34 26.85
N GLU A 92 1.46 -16.35 26.15
CA GLU A 92 1.22 -17.77 26.50
C GLU A 92 1.77 -18.09 27.90
N ALA A 93 2.99 -17.65 28.20
CA ALA A 93 3.59 -17.81 29.51
C ALA A 93 2.76 -17.12 30.61
N ALA A 94 2.28 -15.89 30.36
CA ALA A 94 1.43 -15.17 31.29
C ALA A 94 0.05 -15.82 31.50
N ALA A 95 -0.54 -16.40 30.45
CA ALA A 95 -1.83 -17.08 30.53
C ALA A 95 -1.78 -18.37 31.37
N GLY A 96 -0.67 -19.11 31.30
CA GLY A 96 -0.41 -20.25 32.19
C GLY A 96 -0.13 -19.84 33.65
N THR A 97 0.29 -18.59 33.87
CA THR A 97 0.63 -18.06 35.19
C THR A 97 -0.57 -17.33 35.80
N ARG A 98 -1.49 -18.05 36.45
CA ARG A 98 -2.70 -17.43 37.03
C ARG A 98 -2.35 -16.60 38.28
N ARG A 99 -2.56 -15.27 38.14
CA ARG A 99 -2.52 -14.17 39.14
C ARG A 99 -1.12 -13.76 39.62
N VAL A 100 -0.75 -12.54 39.24
CA VAL A 100 0.18 -11.70 40.02
C VAL A 100 -0.41 -11.58 41.44
N SER A 101 0.09 -12.39 42.38
CA SER A 101 -0.27 -12.25 43.79
C SER A 101 0.32 -10.92 44.28
N ARG A 102 -0.51 -10.04 44.85
CA ARG A 102 0.00 -8.83 45.52
C ARG A 102 1.00 -9.30 46.59
N LEU A 103 2.25 -8.83 46.48
CA LEU A 103 3.25 -9.02 47.52
C LEU A 103 2.66 -8.49 48.84
N PRO A 104 2.66 -9.30 49.91
CA PRO A 104 2.14 -8.85 51.19
C PRO A 104 2.98 -7.65 51.66
N THR A 105 2.28 -6.56 52.01
CA THR A 105 2.90 -5.35 52.54
C THR A 105 3.69 -5.72 53.81
N PRO A 106 5.00 -5.45 53.90
CA PRO A 106 5.75 -5.76 55.10
C PRO A 106 5.15 -4.95 56.25
N ARG A 107 4.69 -5.65 57.29
CA ARG A 107 4.33 -5.01 58.56
C ARG A 107 5.62 -4.50 59.17
N THR A 108 5.85 -3.19 59.08
CA THR A 108 6.89 -2.49 59.83
C THR A 108 6.68 -2.80 61.30
N THR A 109 7.42 -3.77 61.82
CA THR A 109 7.64 -3.91 63.25
C THR A 109 8.74 -2.92 63.57
N VAL A 110 8.34 -1.78 64.15
CA VAL A 110 9.29 -0.86 64.78
C VAL A 110 9.91 -1.64 65.94
N ILE A 111 11.12 -2.17 65.72
CA ILE A 111 11.92 -2.79 66.76
C ILE A 111 12.55 -1.66 67.56
N GLY A 112 12.00 -1.42 68.75
CA GLY A 112 12.66 -0.91 69.95
C GLY A 112 13.34 0.47 69.88
N SER A 113 12.82 1.43 70.63
CA SER A 113 13.58 2.60 71.07
C SER A 113 14.68 2.18 72.05
N CYS A 114 15.93 2.52 71.78
CA CYS A 114 16.98 2.62 72.80
C CYS A 114 17.10 4.08 73.26
N SER A 115 17.39 4.21 74.55
CA SER A 115 17.34 5.42 75.40
C SER A 115 18.09 6.64 74.91
#